data_AF-A0A1I7KB33-F1
#
_entry.id   AF-A0A1I7KB33-F1
#
_cell.length_a   1.000
_cell.length_b   1.000
_cell.length_c   1.000
_cell.angle_alpha   90.00
_cell.angle_beta   90.00
_cell.angle_gamma   90.00
#
_symmetry.space_group_name_H-M   'P 1'
#
loop_
_entity.id
_entity.type
_entity.pdbx_description
1 polymer ?
#
loop_
_entity_poly.entity_id
_entity_poly.type
_entity_poly.pdbx_seq_one_letter_code
_entity_poly.pdbx_strand_id
1 'polypeptide(L)'
;MKPVIIKRVIGRSTWIAKTVGPMARDALDAIGRPSDVEEIRIEQVGDDYTLDGKPVSRADADLVWNAWRCDPKRFSEDASEELVIYMRRAITLRRLLGGTAA
;
A
#
# COMPACT_ATOMS: atom_id res chain seq x y z
N MET A 1 -2.70 -28.34 -30.26
CA MET A 1 -1.72 -27.53 -29.50
C MET A 1 -2.45 -26.31 -28.95
N LYS A 2 -2.47 -26.11 -27.63
CA LYS A 2 -3.04 -24.90 -27.03
C LYS A 2 -2.00 -23.77 -27.12
N PRO A 3 -2.37 -22.54 -27.48
CA PRO A 3 -1.41 -21.44 -27.52
C PRO A 3 -0.94 -21.13 -26.10
N VAL A 4 0.37 -21.16 -25.89
CA VAL A 4 1.01 -20.63 -24.67
C VAL A 4 1.05 -19.12 -24.83
N ILE A 5 0.15 -18.41 -24.15
CA ILE A 5 0.20 -16.95 -24.08
C ILE A 5 1.36 -16.61 -23.14
N ILE A 6 2.53 -16.33 -23.72
CA ILE A 6 3.65 -15.76 -22.98
C ILE A 6 3.25 -14.31 -22.67
N LYS A 7 2.70 -14.07 -21.46
CA LYS A 7 2.56 -12.71 -20.93
C LYS A 7 3.96 -12.11 -20.87
N ARG A 8 4.28 -11.24 -21.83
CA ARG A 8 5.49 -10.42 -21.82
C ARG A 8 5.41 -9.58 -20.54
N VAL A 9 6.25 -9.88 -19.54
CA VAL A 9 6.31 -9.09 -18.31
C VAL A 9 6.96 -7.75 -18.67
N ILE A 10 6.14 -6.73 -18.89
CA ILE A 10 6.59 -5.37 -19.13
C ILE A 10 6.70 -4.69 -17.76
N GLY A 11 7.91 -4.67 -17.19
CA GLY A 11 8.24 -3.96 -15.96
C GLY A 11 8.00 -4.74 -14.67
N ARG A 12 9.02 -4.72 -13.80
CA ARG A 12 8.92 -5.10 -12.38
C ARG A 12 9.40 -3.92 -11.55
N SER A 13 8.64 -3.54 -10.54
CA SER A 13 9.03 -2.51 -9.59
C SER A 13 8.79 -3.01 -8.17
N THR A 14 9.71 -2.65 -7.27
CA THR A 14 9.65 -3.05 -5.86
C THR A 14 9.95 -1.83 -5.00
N TRP A 15 9.10 -1.59 -4.02
CA TRP A 15 9.28 -0.55 -3.00
C TRP A 15 9.32 -1.22 -1.63
N ILE A 16 10.29 -0.82 -0.81
CA ILE A 16 10.48 -1.36 0.55
C ILE A 16 10.52 -0.19 1.53
N ALA A 17 9.55 -0.18 2.44
CA ALA A 17 9.48 0.75 3.56
C ALA A 17 9.98 0.07 4.83
N LYS A 18 11.22 0.39 5.24
CA LYS A 18 11.89 -0.19 6.43
C LYS A 18 11.54 0.48 7.76
N THR A 19 10.71 1.52 7.71
CA THR A 19 10.25 2.24 8.90
C THR A 19 8.76 2.44 8.73
N VAL A 20 7.98 1.66 9.47
CA VAL A 20 6.53 1.61 9.36
C VAL A 20 5.94 2.43 10.51
N GLY A 21 5.55 3.67 10.19
CA GLY A 21 4.99 4.59 11.15
C GLY A 21 3.47 4.43 11.31
N PRO A 22 2.85 5.25 12.16
CA PRO A 22 1.45 5.08 12.56
C PRO A 22 0.46 5.16 11.39
N MET A 23 0.71 6.02 10.38
CA MET A 23 -0.20 6.17 9.26
C MET A 23 -0.15 4.98 8.32
N ALA A 24 1.05 4.43 8.05
CA ALA A 24 1.16 3.19 7.29
C ALA A 24 0.49 2.01 8.02
N ARG A 25 0.66 1.90 9.34
CA ARG A 25 -0.04 0.90 10.17
C ARG A 25 -1.55 1.02 10.03
N ASP A 26 -2.06 2.25 10.15
CA ASP A 26 -3.47 2.54 10.00
C ASP A 26 -4.01 2.12 8.61
N ALA A 27 -3.24 2.34 7.55
CA ALA A 27 -3.60 1.93 6.20
C ALA A 27 -3.58 0.40 6.03
N LEU A 28 -2.61 -0.31 6.62
CA LEU A 28 -2.57 -1.77 6.63
C LEU A 28 -3.81 -2.36 7.31
N ASP A 29 -4.16 -1.84 8.49
CA ASP A 29 -5.39 -2.24 9.20
C ASP A 29 -6.63 -1.99 8.34
N ALA A 30 -6.69 -0.85 7.65
CA ALA A 30 -7.83 -0.48 6.81
C ALA A 30 -8.09 -1.43 5.64
N ILE A 31 -7.06 -2.14 5.18
CA ILE A 31 -7.16 -3.13 4.09
C ILE A 31 -7.12 -4.57 4.60
N GLY A 32 -7.20 -4.79 5.93
CA GLY A 32 -7.19 -6.12 6.54
C GLY A 32 -5.85 -6.84 6.45
N ARG A 33 -4.74 -6.09 6.46
CA ARG A 33 -3.37 -6.63 6.52
C ARG A 33 -2.79 -6.49 7.93
N PRO A 34 -1.83 -7.35 8.33
CA PRO A 34 -1.11 -7.17 9.58
C PRO A 34 -0.45 -5.79 9.63
N SER A 35 -0.71 -5.01 10.68
CA SER A 35 -0.14 -3.66 10.87
C SER A 35 1.13 -3.64 11.72
N ASP A 36 1.37 -4.67 12.55
CA ASP A 36 2.60 -4.77 13.34
C ASP A 36 3.70 -5.49 12.54
N VAL A 37 4.14 -4.84 11.47
CA VAL A 37 5.21 -5.33 10.58
C VAL A 37 6.44 -4.44 10.68
N GLU A 38 7.62 -5.05 10.57
CA GLU A 38 8.90 -4.32 10.58
C GLU A 38 9.18 -3.62 9.25
N GLU A 39 8.70 -4.20 8.15
CA GLU A 39 8.81 -3.63 6.80
C GLU A 39 7.52 -3.84 6.01
N ILE A 40 7.26 -2.93 5.06
CA ILE A 40 6.24 -3.12 4.03
C ILE A 40 6.95 -3.28 2.69
N ARG A 41 6.64 -4.35 1.98
CA ARG A 41 7.11 -4.57 0.61
C ARG A 41 5.94 -4.51 -0.37
N ILE A 42 6.00 -3.55 -1.29
CA ILE A 42 5.06 -3.45 -2.40
C ILE A 42 5.78 -3.89 -3.67
N GLU A 43 5.22 -4.85 -4.38
CA GLU A 43 5.72 -5.27 -5.69
C GLU A 43 4.66 -5.06 -6.76
N GLN A 44 5.10 -4.63 -7.94
CA GLN A 44 4.29 -4.53 -9.14
C GLN A 44 4.93 -5.37 -10.24
N VAL A 45 4.11 -6.23 -10.88
CA VAL A 45 4.49 -7.01 -12.05
C VAL A 45 3.41 -6.83 -13.11
N GLY A 46 3.68 -6.00 -14.13
CA GLY A 46 2.62 -5.52 -15.02
C GLY A 46 1.54 -4.75 -14.25
N ASP A 47 0.29 -5.23 -14.30
CA ASP A 47 -0.85 -4.64 -13.58
C ASP A 47 -1.14 -5.29 -12.23
N ASP A 48 -0.40 -6.34 -11.88
CA ASP A 48 -0.59 -7.09 -10.64
C ASP A 48 0.23 -6.45 -9.50
N TYR A 49 -0.44 -6.16 -8.38
CA TYR A 49 0.17 -5.59 -7.18
C TYR A 49 0.16 -6.59 -6.03
N THR A 50 1.26 -6.65 -5.28
CA THR A 50 1.34 -7.40 -4.03
C THR A 50 1.82 -6.51 -2.89
N LEU A 51 1.36 -6.82 -1.69
CA LEU A 51 1.85 -6.30 -0.42
C LEU A 51 2.32 -7.49 0.41
N ASP A 52 3.62 -7.55 0.72
CA ASP A 52 4.29 -8.66 1.39
C ASP A 52 3.99 -10.01 0.73
N GLY A 53 4.00 -10.01 -0.61
CA GLY A 53 3.71 -11.19 -1.44
C GLY A 53 2.23 -11.58 -1.50
N LYS A 54 1.32 -10.84 -0.84
CA LYS A 54 -0.13 -11.06 -0.94
C LYS A 54 -0.75 -10.14 -1.99
N PRO A 55 -1.57 -10.67 -2.93
CA PRO A 55 -2.24 -9.84 -3.92
C PRO A 55 -3.10 -8.75 -3.27
N VAL A 56 -3.01 -7.53 -3.78
CA VAL A 56 -3.84 -6.38 -3.37
C VAL A 56 -4.30 -5.62 -4.61
N SER A 57 -5.36 -4.83 -4.46
CA SER A 57 -5.73 -3.90 -5.52
C SER A 57 -4.65 -2.81 -5.66
N ARG A 58 -4.53 -2.22 -6.85
CA ARG A 58 -3.68 -1.03 -7.05
C ARG A 58 -4.03 0.08 -6.07
N ALA A 59 -5.32 0.31 -5.82
CA ALA A 59 -5.79 1.34 -4.88
C ALA A 59 -5.32 1.08 -3.44
N ASP A 60 -5.34 -0.17 -2.98
CA ASP A 60 -4.83 -0.52 -1.65
C ASP A 60 -3.31 -0.38 -1.57
N ALA A 61 -2.58 -0.75 -2.63
CA ALA A 61 -1.13 -0.54 -2.70
C ALA A 61 -0.77 0.96 -2.65
N ASP A 62 -1.46 1.78 -3.44
CA ASP A 62 -1.28 3.24 -3.48
C ASP A 62 -1.66 3.88 -2.13
N LEU A 63 -2.70 3.38 -1.45
CA LEU A 63 -3.10 3.85 -0.12
C LEU A 63 -1.97 3.63 0.90
N VAL A 64 -1.42 2.42 0.96
CA VAL A 64 -0.35 2.07 1.90
C VAL A 64 0.93 2.84 1.58
N TRP A 65 1.30 2.95 0.30
CA TRP A 65 2.47 3.71 -0.11
C TRP A 65 2.38 5.19 0.29
N ASN A 66 1.24 5.85 0.01
CA ASN A 66 1.07 7.26 0.36
C ASN A 66 0.92 7.47 1.87
N ALA A 67 0.32 6.52 2.60
CA ALA A 67 0.27 6.57 4.06
C ALA A 67 1.68 6.51 4.66
N TRP A 68 2.53 5.60 4.17
CA TRP A 68 3.94 5.55 4.57
C TRP A 68 4.71 6.83 4.23
N ARG A 69 4.36 7.52 3.13
CA ARG A 69 4.96 8.83 2.81
C ARG A 69 4.61 9.91 3.81
N CYS A 70 3.50 9.76 4.54
CA CYS A 70 3.05 10.70 5.57
C CYS A 70 3.61 10.40 6.97
N ASP A 71 4.25 9.24 7.16
CA ASP A 71 4.87 8.92 8.43
C ASP A 71 6.10 9.81 8.69
N PRO A 72 6.30 10.28 9.93
CA PRO A 72 7.50 11.03 10.32
C PRO A 72 8.76 10.22 10.04
N LYS A 73 9.76 10.85 9.41
CA LYS A 73 11.03 10.20 9.03
C LYS A 73 12.20 11.05 9.47
N ARG A 74 13.27 10.37 9.92
CA ARG A 74 14.49 11.05 10.39
C ARG A 74 15.22 11.82 9.29
N PHE A 75 15.10 11.39 8.03
CA PHE A 75 15.92 11.88 6.91
C PHE A 75 15.08 12.27 5.68
N SER A 76 13.86 12.74 5.88
CA SER A 76 13.07 13.35 4.79
C SER A 76 12.32 14.56 5.29
N GLU A 77 11.93 15.43 4.37
CA GLU A 77 10.91 16.44 4.66
C GLU A 77 9.62 15.74 5.11
N ASP A 78 8.93 16.37 6.06
CA ASP A 78 7.63 15.93 6.50
C ASP A 78 6.60 16.12 5.37
N ALA A 79 5.59 15.26 5.36
CA ALA A 79 4.44 15.47 4.49
C ALA A 79 3.71 16.76 4.87
N SER A 80 3.12 17.44 3.89
CA SER A 80 2.27 18.60 4.15
C SER A 80 1.07 18.21 5.02
N GLU A 81 0.61 19.14 5.87
CA GLU A 81 -0.58 18.92 6.71
C GLU A 81 -1.81 18.55 5.87
N GLU A 82 -1.96 19.16 4.70
CA GLU A 82 -3.05 18.87 3.76
C GLU A 82 -3.02 17.40 3.30
N LEU A 83 -1.84 16.89 2.94
CA LEU A 83 -1.68 15.49 2.54
C LEU A 83 -1.99 14.54 3.70
N VAL A 84 -1.52 14.87 4.91
CA VAL A 84 -1.82 14.09 6.12
C VAL A 84 -3.33 14.02 6.38
N ILE A 85 -4.05 15.15 6.25
CA ILE A 85 -5.51 15.22 6.41
C ILE A 85 -6.21 14.37 5.34
N TYR A 86 -5.78 14.49 4.08
CA TYR A 86 -6.32 13.70 2.98
C TYR A 86 -6.14 12.20 3.23
N MET A 87 -4.95 11.78 3.64
CA MET A 87 -4.66 10.38 3.90
C MET A 87 -5.47 9.82 5.06
N ARG A 88 -5.65 10.57 6.16
CA ARG A 88 -6.53 10.15 7.27
C ARG A 88 -7.97 9.92 6.81
N ARG A 89 -8.50 10.79 5.93
CA ARG A 89 -9.84 10.63 5.35
C ARG A 89 -9.92 9.39 4.45
N ALA A 90 -8.93 9.19 3.57
CA ALA A 90 -8.87 8.05 2.67
C ALA A 90 -8.85 6.71 3.43
N ILE A 91 -8.01 6.60 4.47
CA ILE A 91 -7.94 5.42 5.34
C ILE A 91 -9.29 5.16 6.02
N THR A 92 -9.93 6.21 6.54
CA THR A 92 -11.24 6.11 7.20
C THR A 92 -12.33 5.61 6.24
N LEU A 93 -12.40 6.18 5.03
CA LEU A 93 -13.33 5.72 4.00
C LEU A 93 -13.07 4.27 3.61
N ARG A 94 -11.80 3.88 3.47
CA ARG A 94 -11.45 2.49 3.15
C ARG A 94 -11.89 1.50 4.22
N ARG A 95 -11.76 1.86 5.51
CA ARG A 95 -12.28 1.06 6.64
C ARG A 95 -13.80 0.91 6.54
N LEU A 96 -14.52 2.01 6.32
CA LEU A 96 -15.97 2.00 6.23
C LEU A 96 -16.48 1.15 5.06
N LEU A 97 -15.85 1.27 3.89
CA LEU A 97 -16.21 0.50 2.69
C LEU A 97 -15.75 -0.96 2.75
N GLY A 98 -14.66 -1.25 3.47
CA GLY A 98 -14.17 -2.61 3.70
C GLY A 98 -15.02 -3.39 4.69
N GLY A 99 -15.62 -2.72 5.69
CA GLY A 99 -16.49 -3.32 6.70
C GLY A 99 -17.90 -3.64 6.22
N THR A 100 -18.31 -3.18 5.03
CA THR A 100 -19.63 -3.48 4.45
C THR A 100 -19.67 -4.73 3.57
N ALA A 101 -18.58 -5.50 3.51
CA ALA A 101 -18.50 -6.78 2.81
C ALA A 101 -18.38 -7.95 3.81
N ALA A 102 -19.37 -8.05 4.70
CA ALA A 102 -19.59 -9.21 5.58
C ALA A 102 -21.01 -9.72 5.41
#